data_AF-A0A7Y3EH25-F1
#
_entry.id   AF-A0A7Y3EH25-F1
#
_cell.length_a   1.000
_cell.length_b   1.000
_cell.length_c   1.000
_cell.angle_alpha   90.00
_cell.angle_beta   90.00
_cell.angle_gamma   90.00
#
_symmetry.space_group_name_H-M   'P 1'
#
loop_
_entity.id
_entity.type
_entity.pdbx_description
1 polymer ?
#
loop_
_entity_poly.entity_id
_entity_poly.type
_entity_poly.pdbx_seq_one_letter_code
_entity_poly.pdbx_strand_id
1 'polypeptide(L)'
;MSIKIIGAGCPRTGTTTLKRSLETLGYSRVYHMKELLVNPQRLKYWEQLDATGDTDWDALYDGFDATVDFPGYPWYKEHMKRYP
;
A
#
# COMPACT_ATOMS: atom_id res chain seq x y z
N MET A 1 -0.87 10.76 -6.89
CA MET A 1 0.60 10.96 -6.79
C MET A 1 1.24 9.58 -6.67
N SER A 2 2.43 9.37 -7.21
CA SER A 2 3.06 8.03 -7.31
C SER A 2 3.53 7.51 -5.95
N ILE A 3 3.37 6.21 -5.72
CA ILE A 3 4.06 5.48 -4.65
C ILE A 3 5.57 5.54 -4.90
N LYS A 4 6.33 5.86 -3.84
CA LYS A 4 7.80 6.01 -3.86
C LYS A 4 8.52 4.86 -3.16
N ILE A 5 7.85 4.22 -2.18
CA ILE A 5 8.41 3.11 -1.40
C ILE A 5 7.41 1.95 -1.41
N ILE A 6 7.91 0.77 -1.79
CA ILE A 6 7.15 -0.48 -1.83
C ILE A 6 7.72 -1.45 -0.77
N GLY A 7 6.96 -1.71 0.28
CA GLY A 7 7.29 -2.68 1.31
C GLY A 7 6.73 -4.06 0.99
N ALA A 8 7.57 -4.98 0.55
CA ALA A 8 7.21 -6.38 0.24
C ALA A 8 7.23 -7.31 1.48
N GLY A 9 7.45 -6.78 2.69
CA GLY A 9 7.51 -7.57 3.92
C GLY A 9 6.12 -8.08 4.36
N CYS A 10 6.04 -9.36 4.72
CA CYS A 10 4.83 -9.97 5.27
C CYS A 10 4.36 -9.29 6.56
N PRO A 11 3.07 -9.45 6.95
CA PRO A 11 2.61 -9.01 8.24
C PRO A 11 3.45 -9.60 9.38
N ARG A 12 3.54 -8.84 10.48
CA ARG A 12 4.29 -9.21 11.70
C ARG A 12 5.82 -9.20 11.56
N THR A 13 6.39 -8.71 10.45
CA THR A 13 7.84 -8.52 10.28
C THR A 13 8.31 -7.08 10.58
N GLY A 14 7.62 -6.38 11.49
CA GLY A 14 7.95 -5.00 11.86
C GLY A 14 7.34 -3.92 10.95
N THR A 15 6.34 -4.26 10.14
CA THR A 15 5.67 -3.35 9.18
C THR A 15 5.08 -2.10 9.84
N THR A 16 4.56 -2.22 11.07
CA THR A 16 4.08 -1.05 11.85
C THR A 16 5.22 -0.11 12.24
N THR A 17 6.38 -0.63 12.63
CA THR A 17 7.56 0.19 12.94
C THR A 17 8.07 0.86 11.66
N LEU A 18 8.16 0.11 10.56
CA LEU A 18 8.57 0.65 9.26
C LEU A 18 7.66 1.80 8.80
N LYS A 19 6.33 1.63 8.89
CA LYS A 19 5.35 2.69 8.60
C LYS A 19 5.68 3.97 9.35
N ARG A 20 5.85 3.88 10.67
CA ARG A 20 6.13 5.03 11.54
C ARG A 20 7.49 5.67 11.23
N SER A 21 8.51 4.86 10.95
CA SER A 21 9.83 5.37 10.56
C SER A 21 9.78 6.15 9.25
N LEU A 22 9.05 5.66 8.24
CA LEU A 22 8.86 6.38 6.97
C LEU A 22 8.10 7.70 7.18
N GLU A 23 7.03 7.69 7.98
CA GLU A 23 6.31 8.93 8.32
C GLU A 23 7.22 9.95 9.03
N THR A 24 8.13 9.47 9.88
CA THR A 24 9.13 10.31 10.57
C THR A 24 10.15 10.90 9.59
N LEU A 25 10.47 10.19 8.51
CA LEU A 25 11.38 10.63 7.44
C LEU A 25 10.71 11.59 6.44
N GLY A 26 9.44 11.96 6.64
CA GLY A 26 8.74 12.95 5.82
C GLY A 26 7.89 12.39 4.69
N TYR A 27 7.64 11.07 4.66
CA TYR A 27 6.63 10.50 3.76
C TYR A 27 5.24 10.77 4.34
N SER A 28 4.39 11.51 3.62
CA SER A 28 3.18 12.14 4.16
C SER A 28 2.21 11.12 4.74
N ARG A 29 1.92 10.05 3.97
CA ARG A 29 1.12 8.91 4.43
C ARG A 29 1.68 7.61 3.88
N VAL A 30 1.70 6.60 4.72
CA VAL A 30 2.17 5.25 4.38
C VAL A 30 1.00 4.27 4.53
N TYR A 31 0.60 3.63 3.44
CA TYR A 31 -0.50 2.66 3.42
C TYR A 31 -0.11 1.42 4.24
N HIS A 32 -1.04 0.92 5.05
CA HIS A 32 -0.87 -0.24 5.93
C HIS A 32 -2.26 -0.86 6.17
N MET A 33 -2.34 -2.12 6.63
CA MET A 33 -3.60 -2.81 6.96
C MET A 33 -4.57 -1.97 7.80
N LYS A 34 -4.06 -1.11 8.69
CA LYS A 34 -4.91 -0.23 9.51
C LYS A 34 -5.78 0.71 8.66
N GLU A 35 -5.33 1.08 7.47
CA GLU A 35 -6.12 1.91 6.54
C GLU A 35 -7.38 1.18 6.07
N LEU A 36 -7.35 -0.14 5.86
CA LEU A 36 -8.54 -0.93 5.52
C LEU A 36 -9.50 -1.07 6.70
N LEU A 37 -8.99 -1.13 7.93
CA LEU A 37 -9.84 -1.19 9.13
C LEU A 37 -10.65 0.11 9.32
N VAL A 38 -10.06 1.25 8.97
CA VAL A 38 -10.70 2.57 9.08
C VAL A 38 -11.49 2.93 7.82
N ASN A 39 -11.09 2.42 6.66
CA ASN A 39 -11.69 2.70 5.36
C ASN A 39 -12.02 1.40 4.59
N PRO A 40 -13.00 0.60 5.07
CA PRO A 40 -13.33 -0.70 4.47
C PRO A 40 -13.78 -0.59 3.00
N GLN A 41 -14.31 0.56 2.57
CA GLN A 41 -14.67 0.84 1.18
C GLN A 41 -13.50 0.78 0.20
N ARG A 42 -12.25 0.83 0.68
CA ARG A 42 -11.04 0.64 -0.14
C ARG A 42 -10.80 -0.83 -0.50
N LEU A 43 -11.46 -1.77 0.17
CA LEU A 43 -11.34 -3.21 -0.11
C LEU A 43 -11.66 -3.53 -1.58
N LYS A 44 -12.63 -2.84 -2.18
CA LYS A 44 -13.03 -3.02 -3.59
C LYS A 44 -11.87 -2.94 -4.58
N TYR A 45 -10.87 -2.10 -4.32
CA TYR A 45 -9.71 -1.94 -5.21
C TYR A 45 -8.80 -3.17 -5.14
N TRP A 46 -8.68 -3.78 -3.97
CA TRP A 46 -7.90 -4.99 -3.74
C TRP A 46 -8.60 -6.23 -4.29
N GLU A 47 -9.93 -6.30 -4.13
CA GLU A 47 -10.75 -7.36 -4.74
C GLU A 47 -10.70 -7.28 -6.27
N GLN A 48 -10.74 -6.08 -6.84
CA GLN A 48 -10.58 -5.89 -8.29
C GLN A 48 -9.18 -6.31 -8.77
N LEU A 49 -8.14 -5.94 -8.03
CA LEU A 49 -6.77 -6.34 -8.34
C LEU A 49 -6.61 -7.86 -8.32
N ASP A 50 -7.18 -8.52 -7.30
CA ASP A 50 -7.16 -9.98 -7.18
C ASP A 50 -7.92 -10.67 -8.33
N ALA A 51 -9.08 -10.13 -8.71
CA ALA A 51 -9.93 -10.72 -9.75
C ALA A 51 -9.42 -10.46 -11.19
N THR A 52 -8.80 -9.32 -11.45
CA THR A 52 -8.50 -8.86 -12.83
C THR A 52 -7.02 -8.67 -13.13
N GLY A 53 -6.17 -8.66 -12.10
CA GLY A 53 -4.75 -8.33 -12.23
C GLY A 53 -4.45 -6.84 -12.38
N ASP A 54 -5.47 -5.98 -12.31
CA ASP A 54 -5.31 -4.52 -12.33
C ASP A 54 -6.37 -3.81 -11.47
N THR A 55 -6.17 -2.54 -11.15
CA THR A 55 -7.11 -1.75 -10.35
C THR A 55 -6.94 -0.26 -10.62
N ASP A 56 -7.84 0.57 -10.09
CA ASP A 56 -7.64 2.02 -10.08
C ASP A 56 -6.57 2.39 -9.05
N TRP A 57 -5.31 2.34 -9.47
CA TRP A 57 -4.13 2.62 -8.65
C TRP A 57 -4.13 4.03 -8.07
N ASP A 58 -4.60 5.02 -8.84
CA ASP A 58 -4.63 6.42 -8.41
C ASP A 58 -5.66 6.62 -7.32
N ALA A 59 -6.86 6.03 -7.44
CA ALA A 59 -7.86 6.06 -6.37
C ALA A 59 -7.46 5.20 -5.15
N LEU A 60 -6.82 4.05 -5.38
CA LEU A 60 -6.33 3.17 -4.32
C LEU A 60 -5.29 3.87 -3.44
N TYR A 61 -4.40 4.65 -4.03
CA TYR A 61 -3.28 5.31 -3.35
C TYR A 61 -3.41 6.83 -3.23
N ASP A 62 -4.61 7.38 -3.42
CA ASP A 62 -4.82 8.81 -3.25
C ASP A 62 -4.37 9.29 -1.85
N GLY A 63 -3.45 10.27 -1.88
CA GLY A 63 -2.80 10.85 -0.70
C GLY A 63 -1.70 10.01 -0.04
N PHE A 64 -1.29 8.85 -0.59
CA PHE A 64 -0.22 8.02 -0.05
C PHE A 64 1.08 8.14 -0.83
N ASP A 65 2.20 8.10 -0.12
CA ASP A 65 3.56 8.15 -0.69
C ASP A 65 4.25 6.78 -0.67
N ALA A 66 3.76 5.84 0.14
CA ALA A 66 4.37 4.52 0.33
C ALA A 66 3.31 3.48 0.69
N THR A 67 3.63 2.20 0.49
CA THR A 67 2.78 1.07 0.88
C THR A 67 3.60 0.00 1.57
N VAL A 68 3.12 -0.51 2.70
CA VAL A 68 3.73 -1.60 3.47
C VAL A 68 2.63 -2.49 4.03
N ASP A 69 2.98 -3.67 4.54
CA ASP A 69 2.03 -4.60 5.17
C ASP A 69 0.96 -5.15 4.20
N PHE A 70 0.04 -5.95 4.72
CA PHE A 70 -1.19 -6.29 4.01
C PHE A 70 -2.06 -5.03 3.83
N PRO A 71 -2.82 -4.89 2.73
CA PRO A 71 -2.93 -5.78 1.57
C PRO A 71 -1.86 -5.57 0.48
N GLY A 72 -0.95 -4.61 0.62
CA GLY A 72 -0.03 -4.23 -0.46
C GLY A 72 1.09 -5.23 -0.73
N TYR A 73 1.66 -5.85 0.30
CA TYR A 73 2.87 -6.68 0.18
C TYR A 73 2.81 -7.83 -0.86
N PRO A 74 1.69 -8.57 -1.05
CA PRO A 74 1.65 -9.68 -2.00
C PRO A 74 1.82 -9.19 -3.45
N TRP A 75 1.40 -7.96 -3.72
CA TRP A 75 1.31 -7.35 -5.04
C TRP A 75 2.56 -6.52 -5.39
N TYR A 76 3.69 -6.73 -4.71
CA TYR A 76 4.88 -5.89 -4.89
C TYR A 76 5.39 -5.85 -6.34
N LYS A 77 5.17 -6.92 -7.12
CA LYS A 77 5.57 -6.98 -8.54
C LYS A 77 4.69 -6.06 -9.40
N GLU A 78 3.39 -6.04 -9.15
CA GLU A 78 2.41 -5.17 -9.82
C GLU A 78 2.71 -3.71 -9.46
N HIS A 79 3.04 -3.43 -8.19
CA HIS A 79 3.50 -2.12 -7.77
C HIS A 79 4.78 -1.69 -8.50
N MET A 80 5.79 -2.55 -8.59
CA MET A 80 7.04 -2.24 -9.31
C MET A 80 6.81 -2.00 -10.81
N LYS A 81 5.85 -2.71 -11.43
CA LYS A 81 5.46 -2.46 -12.83
C LYS A 81 4.76 -1.10 -12.99
N ARG A 82 3.91 -0.73 -12.03
CA ARG A 82 3.12 0.52 -12.05
C ARG A 82 3.94 1.75 -11.68
N TYR A 83 4.91 1.58 -10.78
CA TYR A 83 5.72 2.63 -10.17
C TYR A 83 7.23 2.29 -10.36
N PRO A 84 7.79 2.58 -11.54
CA PRO A 84 9.19 2.31 -11.86
C PRO A 84 10.18 3.24 -11.13
#